data_AF-A0AAV0BVC5-F1
#
_entry.id   AF-A0AAV0BVC5-F1
#
_cell.length_a   1.000
_cell.length_b   1.000
_cell.length_c   1.000
_cell.angle_alpha   90.00
_cell.angle_beta   90.00
_cell.angle_gamma   90.00
#
_symmetry.space_group_name_H-M   'P 1'
#
loop_
_entity.id
_entity.type
_entity.pdbx_description
1 polymer ?
#
loop_
_entity_poly.entity_id
_entity_poly.type
_entity_poly.pdbx_seq_one_letter_code
_entity_poly.pdbx_strand_id
1 'polypeptide(L)'
;MVVWLMLLFSFIGIVASDFFCPNLSTLSNRLGLNKNLTGFTFLGFGNGAPDVLSTFVAMRSGTGFLAIGELIGAASFIVTVVLGSMCLIRPFQVDQRSFTRDLGFFTLAIL
;
A
#
# COMPACT_ATOMS: atom_id res chain seq x y z
N MET A 1 14.95 -6.74 21.65
CA MET A 1 14.30 -5.73 20.79
C MET A 1 13.87 -6.31 19.44
N VAL A 2 14.77 -6.95 18.67
CA VAL A 2 14.44 -7.53 17.36
C VAL A 2 13.34 -8.60 17.43
N VAL A 3 13.41 -9.51 18.40
CA VAL A 3 12.38 -10.56 18.60
C VAL A 3 10.99 -9.95 18.85
N TRP A 4 10.92 -8.86 19.61
CA TRP A 4 9.67 -8.16 19.90
C TRP A 4 9.08 -7.49 18.65
N LEU A 5 9.93 -6.82 17.86
CA LEU A 5 9.53 -6.24 16.57
C LEU A 5 9.00 -7.31 15.61
N MET A 6 9.66 -8.46 15.51
CA MET A 6 9.19 -9.56 14.66
C MET A 6 7.84 -10.11 15.14
N LEU A 7 7.65 -10.23 16.47
CA LEU A 7 6.37 -10.68 17.03
C LEU A 7 5.24 -9.71 16.68
N LEU A 8 5.45 -8.39 16.86
CA LEU A 8 4.45 -7.38 16.51
C LEU A 8 4.12 -7.38 15.02
N PHE A 9 5.14 -7.48 14.17
CA PHE A 9 4.95 -7.55 12.72
C PHE A 9 4.18 -8.81 12.30
N SER A 10 4.52 -9.98 12.85
CA SER A 10 3.78 -11.21 12.58
C SER A 10 2.34 -11.11 13.08
N PHE A 11 2.11 -10.53 14.25
CA PHE A 11 0.77 -10.37 14.81
C PHE A 11 -0.10 -9.45 13.94
N ILE A 12 0.43 -8.31 13.51
CA ILE A 12 -0.29 -7.40 12.59
C ILE A 12 -0.61 -8.11 11.27
N GLY A 13 0.33 -8.91 10.75
CA GLY A 13 0.15 -9.67 9.52
C GLY A 13 -0.95 -10.73 9.62
N ILE A 14 -0.98 -11.46 10.73
CA ILE A 14 -2.04 -12.47 11.00
C ILE A 14 -3.40 -11.78 11.13
N VAL A 15 -3.48 -10.70 11.91
CA VAL A 15 -4.75 -9.96 12.08
C VAL A 15 -5.25 -9.40 10.75
N ALA A 16 -4.34 -8.85 9.93
CA ALA A 16 -4.69 -8.37 8.59
C ALA A 16 -5.17 -9.50 7.68
N SER A 17 -4.47 -10.64 7.66
CA SER A 17 -4.84 -11.81 6.85
C SER A 17 -6.20 -12.40 7.23
N ASP A 18 -6.42 -12.63 8.54
CA ASP A 18 -7.52 -13.48 9.00
C ASP A 18 -8.78 -12.68 9.32
N PHE A 19 -8.64 -11.39 9.65
CA PHE A 19 -9.78 -10.54 9.95
C PHE A 19 -9.98 -9.45 8.89
N PHE A 20 -8.95 -8.71 8.48
CA PHE A 20 -9.14 -7.58 7.58
C PHE A 20 -9.53 -8.01 6.16
N CYS A 21 -8.78 -8.93 5.54
CA CYS A 21 -9.02 -9.39 4.18
C CYS A 21 -10.41 -10.06 3.96
N PRO A 22 -10.91 -10.96 4.84
CA PRO A 22 -12.22 -11.59 4.64
C PRO A 22 -13.38 -10.61 4.83
N ASN A 23 -13.26 -9.66 5.76
CA ASN A 23 -14.26 -8.61 5.95
C ASN A 23 -14.34 -7.69 4.73
N LEU A 24 -13.19 -7.31 4.16
CA LEU A 24 -13.09 -6.56 2.91
C LEU A 24 -13.76 -7.29 1.75
N SER A 25 -13.49 -8.60 1.59
CA SER A 25 -14.13 -9.41 0.53
C SER A 25 -15.65 -9.49 0.73
N THR A 26 -16.12 -9.59 1.97
CA THR A 26 -17.56 -9.64 2.27
C THR A 26 -18.24 -8.32 1.95
N LEU A 27 -17.60 -7.19 2.29
CA LEU A 27 -18.08 -5.85 1.95
C LEU A 27 -18.12 -5.64 0.43
N SER A 28 -17.07 -6.06 -0.29
CA SER A 28 -17.03 -6.00 -1.74
C SER A 28 -18.16 -6.78 -2.40
N ASN A 29 -18.44 -8.00 -1.91
CA ASN A 29 -19.53 -8.82 -2.41
C ASN A 29 -20.90 -8.16 -2.18
N ARG A 30 -21.10 -7.51 -1.03
CA ARG A 30 -22.33 -6.73 -0.72
C ARG A 30 -22.51 -5.53 -1.65
N LEU A 31 -21.41 -4.90 -2.04
CA LEU A 31 -21.38 -3.75 -2.94
C LEU A 31 -21.36 -4.12 -4.42
N GLY A 32 -21.36 -5.42 -4.76
CA GLY A 32 -21.31 -5.90 -6.14
C GLY A 32 -19.97 -5.67 -6.85
N LEU A 33 -18.89 -5.45 -6.09
CA LEU A 33 -17.56 -5.16 -6.63
C LEU A 33 -16.74 -6.45 -6.81
N ASN A 34 -16.00 -6.54 -7.91
CA ASN A 34 -15.08 -7.65 -8.18
C ASN A 34 -13.90 -7.65 -7.18
N LYS A 35 -13.36 -8.83 -6.85
CA LYS A 35 -12.22 -9.03 -5.93
C LYS A 35 -11.00 -8.17 -6.28
N ASN A 36 -10.73 -7.97 -7.57
CA ASN A 36 -9.65 -7.09 -8.01
C ASN A 36 -9.87 -5.65 -7.53
N LEU A 37 -11.10 -5.12 -7.63
CA LEU A 37 -11.45 -3.78 -7.18
C LEU A 37 -11.39 -3.65 -5.64
N THR A 38 -11.66 -4.73 -4.90
CA THR A 38 -11.51 -4.73 -3.43
C THR A 38 -10.08 -4.41 -3.01
N GLY A 39 -9.10 -5.03 -3.68
CA GLY A 39 -7.68 -4.83 -3.39
C GLY A 39 -7.20 -3.43 -3.77
N PHE A 40 -7.52 -2.98 -4.99
CA PHE A 40 -7.08 -1.65 -5.44
C PHE A 40 -7.76 -0.51 -4.68
N THR A 41 -9.03 -0.67 -4.32
CA THR A 41 -9.80 0.40 -3.68
C THR A 41 -9.74 0.30 -2.16
N PHE A 42 -10.31 -0.73 -1.56
CA PHE A 42 -10.49 -0.73 -0.10
C PHE A 42 -9.21 -1.08 0.67
N LEU A 43 -8.40 -2.02 0.18
CA LEU A 43 -7.12 -2.33 0.82
C LEU A 43 -6.14 -1.17 0.65
N GLY A 44 -6.04 -0.61 -0.56
CA GLY A 44 -5.26 0.60 -0.83
C GLY A 44 -5.70 1.81 0.00
N PHE A 45 -7.01 2.09 0.04
CA PHE A 45 -7.57 3.18 0.83
C PHE A 45 -7.39 2.96 2.33
N GLY A 46 -7.64 1.75 2.84
CA GLY A 46 -7.48 1.45 4.26
C GLY A 46 -6.05 1.64 4.76
N ASN A 47 -5.07 1.28 3.94
CA ASN A 47 -3.66 1.49 4.26
C ASN A 47 -3.25 2.97 4.15
N GLY A 48 -3.69 3.67 3.10
CA GLY A 48 -3.28 5.06 2.83
C GLY A 48 -4.09 6.15 3.54
N ALA A 49 -5.26 5.82 4.10
CA ALA A 49 -6.10 6.78 4.84
C ALA A 49 -5.36 7.50 5.99
N PRO A 50 -4.64 6.81 6.90
CA PRO A 50 -3.88 7.50 7.95
C PRO A 50 -2.79 8.42 7.39
N ASP A 51 -2.11 8.01 6.31
CA ASP A 51 -1.03 8.80 5.69
C ASP A 51 -1.58 10.09 5.08
N VAL A 52 -2.73 10.03 4.41
CA VAL A 52 -3.41 11.22 3.84
C VAL A 52 -3.84 12.17 4.95
N LEU A 53 -4.38 11.66 6.05
CA LEU A 53 -4.78 12.48 7.20
C LEU A 53 -3.56 13.13 7.88
N SER A 54 -2.47 12.37 8.08
CA SER A 54 -1.20 12.89 8.59
C SER A 54 -0.64 14.01 7.71
N THR A 55 -0.61 13.77 6.40
CA THR A 55 -0.16 14.73 5.38
C THR A 55 -1.01 16.00 5.42
N PHE A 56 -2.33 15.87 5.52
CA PHE A 56 -3.25 17.01 5.59
C PHE A 56 -3.01 17.87 6.83
N VAL A 57 -2.78 17.24 7.99
CA VAL A 57 -2.45 17.94 9.23
C VAL A 57 -1.10 18.64 9.10
N ALA A 58 -0.08 17.97 8.57
CA ALA A 58 1.26 18.53 8.37
C ALA A 58 1.28 19.71 7.39
N MET A 59 0.48 19.65 6.32
CA MET A 59 0.28 20.75 5.39
C MET A 59 -0.29 21.98 6.08
N ARG A 60 -1.24 21.79 7.01
CA ARG A 60 -1.84 22.89 7.78
C ARG A 60 -0.90 23.48 8.83
N SER A 61 0.05 22.69 9.32
CA SER A 61 1.06 23.10 10.31
C SER A 61 2.30 23.78 9.70
N GLY A 62 2.33 24.01 8.38
CA GLY A 62 3.45 24.66 7.69
C GLY A 62 4.62 23.74 7.36
N THR A 63 4.51 22.44 7.64
CA THR A 63 5.52 21.41 7.32
C THR A 63 5.17 20.62 6.06
N GLY A 64 4.51 21.27 5.10
CA GLY A 64 4.00 20.62 3.88
C GLY A 64 5.06 19.95 3.01
N PHE A 65 6.26 20.55 2.92
CA PHE A 65 7.38 19.95 2.18
C PHE A 65 7.81 18.58 2.75
N LEU A 66 7.85 18.47 4.08
CA LEU A 66 8.18 17.21 4.75
C LEU A 66 7.10 16.15 4.51
N ALA A 67 5.83 16.56 4.53
CA ALA A 67 4.69 15.68 4.28
C ALA A 67 4.67 15.11 2.85
N ILE A 68 5.00 15.94 1.86
CA ILE A 68 5.14 15.48 0.47
C ILE A 68 6.31 14.50 0.33
N GLY A 69 7.44 14.79 0.98
CA GLY A 69 8.61 13.91 0.99
C GLY A 69 8.30 12.54 1.61
N GLU A 70 7.54 12.50 2.70
CA GLU A 70 7.03 11.25 3.30
C GLU A 70 6.18 10.45 2.30
N LEU A 71 5.21 11.10 1.65
CA LEU A 71 4.28 10.46 0.73
C LEU A 71 5.01 9.81 -0.47
N ILE A 72 5.95 10.55 -1.07
CA ILE A 72 6.78 10.07 -2.19
C ILE A 72 7.71 8.94 -1.73
N GLY A 73 8.30 9.08 -0.55
CA GLY A 73 9.16 8.06 0.05
C GLY A 73 8.42 6.75 0.32
N ALA A 74 7.22 6.84 0.91
CA ALA A 74 6.37 5.69 1.19
C ALA A 74 5.96 4.95 -0.09
N ALA A 75 5.53 5.70 -1.12
CA ALA A 75 5.18 5.12 -2.41
C ALA A 75 6.38 4.42 -3.07
N SER A 76 7.56 5.05 -3.05
CA SER A 76 8.79 4.48 -3.60
C SER A 76 9.21 3.23 -2.84
N PHE A 77 9.08 3.21 -1.50
CA PHE A 77 9.37 2.05 -0.66
C PHE A 77 8.45 0.85 -0.98
N ILE A 78 7.15 1.09 -1.18
CA ILE A 78 6.20 0.04 -1.53
C ILE A 78 6.54 -0.59 -2.89
N VAL A 79 6.84 0.23 -3.90
CA VAL A 79 7.18 -0.27 -5.25
C VAL A 79 8.53 -1.00 -5.27
N THR A 80 9.52 -0.52 -4.53
CA THR A 80 10.88 -1.10 -4.58
C THR A 80 11.03 -2.28 -3.62
N VAL A 81 10.69 -2.10 -2.35
CA VAL A 81 10.95 -3.09 -1.29
C VAL A 81 9.82 -4.10 -1.20
N VAL A 82 8.57 -3.64 -1.08
CA VAL A 82 7.43 -4.55 -0.87
C VAL A 82 7.17 -5.37 -2.13
N LEU A 83 6.94 -4.72 -3.27
CA LEU A 83 6.69 -5.41 -4.53
C LEU A 83 7.91 -6.22 -5.01
N GLY A 84 9.12 -5.67 -4.84
CA GLY A 84 10.36 -6.40 -5.14
C GLY A 84 10.51 -7.68 -4.32
N SER A 85 10.23 -7.63 -3.01
CA SER A 85 10.25 -8.81 -2.16
C SER A 85 9.18 -9.84 -2.54
N MET A 86 7.98 -9.40 -2.95
CA MET A 86 6.93 -10.30 -3.45
C MET A 86 7.37 -11.05 -4.71
N CYS A 87 8.00 -10.35 -5.66
CA CYS A 87 8.55 -10.96 -6.87
C CYS A 87 9.63 -12.01 -6.56
N LEU A 88 10.46 -11.79 -5.53
CA LEU A 88 11.49 -12.73 -5.10
C LEU A 88 10.91 -13.97 -4.40
N ILE A 89 9.91 -13.79 -3.53
CA ILE A 89 9.33 -14.88 -2.75
C ILE A 89 8.40 -15.74 -3.59
N ARG A 90 7.55 -15.13 -4.42
CA ARG A 90 6.56 -15.84 -5.22
C ARG A 90 6.42 -15.18 -6.59
N PRO A 91 7.16 -15.63 -7.63
CA PRO A 91 7.07 -15.01 -8.94
C PRO A 91 5.66 -15.15 -9.49
N PHE A 92 5.09 -14.05 -9.95
CA PHE A 92 3.76 -13.97 -10.55
C PHE A 92 3.87 -13.37 -11.96
N GLN A 93 2.99 -13.79 -12.87
CA GLN A 93 2.98 -13.26 -14.23
C GLN A 93 2.30 -11.89 -14.24
N VAL A 94 3.01 -10.88 -14.73
CA VAL A 94 2.52 -9.51 -14.89
C VAL A 94 2.59 -9.15 -16.36
N ASP A 95 1.58 -8.43 -16.85
CA ASP A 95 1.61 -7.87 -18.20
C ASP A 95 2.70 -6.80 -18.30
N GLN A 96 3.75 -7.10 -19.06
CA GLN A 96 4.94 -6.24 -19.16
C GLN A 96 4.62 -4.83 -19.71
N ARG A 97 3.59 -4.69 -20.56
CA ARG A 97 3.21 -3.39 -21.11
C ARG A 97 2.54 -2.52 -20.06
N SER A 98 1.57 -3.06 -19.33
CA SER A 98 0.92 -2.33 -18.23
C SER A 98 1.92 -1.98 -17.13
N PHE A 99 2.78 -2.93 -16.74
CA PHE A 99 3.79 -2.70 -15.70
C PHE A 99 4.77 -1.59 -16.08
N THR A 100 5.34 -1.63 -17.29
CA THR A 100 6.31 -0.63 -17.74
C THR A 100 5.67 0.76 -17.88
N ARG A 101 4.40 0.82 -18.34
CA ARG A 101 3.64 2.07 -18.42
C ARG A 101 3.43 2.67 -17.03
N ASP A 102 2.96 1.87 -16.07
CA ASP A 102 2.65 2.35 -14.73
C ASP A 102 3.93 2.77 -13.98
N LEU A 103 5.03 2.03 -14.15
CA LEU A 103 6.34 2.44 -13.63
C LEU A 103 6.85 3.72 -14.27
N GLY A 104 6.71 3.86 -15.60
CA GLY A 104 7.12 5.05 -16.33
C GLY A 104 6.39 6.30 -15.85
N PHE A 105 5.07 6.22 -15.70
CA PHE A 105 4.27 7.30 -15.11
C PHE A 105 4.68 7.61 -13.68
N PHE A 106 4.96 6.59 -12.86
CA PHE A 106 5.40 6.78 -11.49
C PHE A 106 6.76 7.49 -11.41
N THR A 107 7.74 7.07 -12.23
CA THR A 107 9.05 7.73 -12.29
C THR A 107 8.97 9.16 -12.81
N LEU A 108 8.11 9.44 -13.79
CA LEU A 108 7.87 10.80 -14.29
C LEU A 108 7.15 11.69 -13.27
N ALA A 109 6.30 11.13 -12.43
CA ALA A 109 5.61 11.88 -11.38
C ALA A 109 6.54 12.26 -10.22
N ILE A 110 7.63 11.51 -10.03
CA ILE A 110 8.63 11.77 -8.98
C ILE A 110 9.70 12.76 -9.45
N LEU A 111 10.00 12.79 -10.75
CA LEU A 111 11.00 13.67 -11.37
C LEU A 111 10.46 15.09 -11.56
#